data_AF-A0A368N2J0-F1
#
_entry.id   AF-A0A368N2J0-F1
#
_cell.length_a   1.000
_cell.length_b   1.000
_cell.length_c   1.000
_cell.angle_alpha   90.00
_cell.angle_beta   90.00
_cell.angle_gamma   90.00
#
_symmetry.space_group_name_H-M   'P 1'
#
loop_
_entity.id
_entity.type
_entity.pdbx_description
1 polymer ?
#
loop_
_entity_poly.entity_id
_entity_poly.type
_entity_poly.pdbx_seq_one_letter_code
_entity_poly.pdbx_strand_id
1 'polypeptide(L)'
;MVPEEVLLLQFKVQLHNISKPPVWRKVSVPANFSFDKFHSVIQEAFGWYDAHLYQFSPKGFNSSPQIGIPDDSGWDDEEIINSKKIKLSAIFTEKG
;
A
#
# COMPACT_ATOMS: atom_id res chain seq x y z
N MET A 1 -6.36 -7.72 31.32
CA MET A 1 -5.98 -6.88 30.16
C MET A 1 -6.78 -7.39 28.98
N VAL A 2 -7.75 -6.62 28.51
CA VAL A 2 -8.55 -6.98 27.33
C VAL A 2 -7.72 -6.59 26.10
N PRO A 3 -7.55 -7.45 25.08
CA PRO A 3 -6.88 -7.04 23.86
C PRO A 3 -7.61 -5.84 23.27
N GLU A 4 -6.89 -4.78 22.88
CA GLU A 4 -7.47 -3.73 22.03
C GLU A 4 -8.08 -4.39 20.78
N GLU A 5 -9.32 -4.03 20.43
CA GLU A 5 -9.90 -4.48 19.18
C GLU A 5 -9.08 -3.92 18.02
N VAL A 6 -8.34 -4.81 17.35
CA VAL A 6 -7.60 -4.46 16.14
C VAL A 6 -8.58 -4.47 14.97
N LEU A 7 -8.91 -3.30 14.45
CA LEU A 7 -9.62 -3.18 13.18
C LEU A 7 -8.75 -3.80 12.07
N LEU A 8 -9.27 -4.83 11.39
CA LEU A 8 -8.61 -5.50 10.27
C LEU A 8 -9.23 -5.05 8.95
N LEU A 9 -8.38 -4.75 7.98
CA LEU A 9 -8.75 -4.51 6.59
C LEU A 9 -8.39 -5.74 5.76
N GLN A 10 -9.31 -6.19 4.90
CA GLN A 10 -9.08 -7.27 3.96
C GLN A 10 -8.96 -6.71 2.54
N PHE A 11 -7.83 -7.00 1.89
CA PHE A 11 -7.54 -6.56 0.54
C PHE A 11 -7.47 -7.74 -0.42
N LYS A 12 -7.96 -7.55 -1.63
CA LYS A 12 -7.58 -8.35 -2.79
C LYS A 12 -6.54 -7.55 -3.59
N VAL A 13 -5.32 -8.05 -3.66
CA VAL A 13 -4.23 -7.46 -4.46
C VAL A 13 -4.07 -8.29 -5.73
N GLN A 14 -4.20 -7.67 -6.89
CA GLN A 14 -4.16 -8.36 -8.19
C GLN A 14 -3.16 -7.69 -9.12
N LEU A 15 -2.32 -8.49 -9.78
CA LEU A 15 -1.42 -7.97 -10.82
C LEU A 15 -2.25 -7.57 -12.03
N HIS A 16 -2.10 -6.31 -12.45
CA HIS A 16 -2.75 -5.82 -13.64
C HIS A 16 -2.15 -6.48 -14.89
N ASN A 17 -2.95 -6.61 -15.96
CA ASN A 17 -2.55 -7.20 -17.25
C ASN A 17 -2.15 -8.69 -17.26
N ILE A 18 -2.32 -9.42 -16.15
CA ILE A 18 -2.20 -10.89 -16.13
C ILE A 18 -3.59 -11.49 -15.92
N SER A 19 -4.10 -12.20 -16.94
CA SER A 19 -5.51 -12.64 -16.97
C SER A 19 -5.74 -14.14 -17.17
N LYS A 20 -4.70 -14.93 -17.51
CA LYS A 20 -4.85 -16.35 -17.87
C LYS A 20 -3.72 -17.24 -17.31
N PRO A 21 -3.85 -17.72 -16.05
CA PRO A 21 -4.86 -17.31 -15.05
C PRO A 21 -4.51 -15.95 -14.42
N PRO A 22 -5.48 -15.25 -13.80
CA PRO A 22 -5.18 -14.03 -13.06
C PRO A 22 -4.32 -14.33 -11.83
N VAL A 23 -3.34 -13.47 -11.55
CA VAL A 23 -2.45 -13.61 -10.39
C VAL A 23 -2.86 -12.59 -9.32
N TRP A 24 -3.31 -13.09 -8.17
CA TRP A 24 -3.77 -12.26 -7.05
C TRP A 24 -3.50 -12.92 -5.69
N ARG A 25 -3.61 -12.12 -4.63
CA ARG A 25 -3.50 -12.52 -3.21
C ARG A 25 -4.60 -11.86 -2.40
N LYS A 26 -5.10 -12.54 -1.37
CA LYS A 26 -5.95 -11.95 -0.33
C LYS A 26 -5.12 -11.81 0.93
N VAL A 27 -5.09 -10.60 1.48
CA VAL A 27 -4.33 -10.28 2.70
C VAL A 27 -5.25 -9.59 3.70
N SER A 28 -5.07 -9.92 4.98
CA SER A 28 -5.74 -9.24 6.09
C SER A 28 -4.67 -8.55 6.93
N VAL A 29 -4.79 -7.23 7.11
CA VAL A 29 -3.79 -6.43 7.83
C VAL A 29 -4.47 -5.50 8.83
N PRO A 30 -3.80 -5.12 9.93
CA PRO A 30 -4.29 -4.07 10.82
C PRO A 30 -4.50 -2.75 10.08
N ALA A 31 -5.63 -2.09 10.33
CA ALA A 31 -5.96 -0.80 9.74
C ALA A 31 -4.96 0.30 10.13
N ASN A 32 -4.27 0.13 11.25
CA ASN A 32 -3.24 1.06 11.73
C ASN A 32 -1.86 0.89 11.05
N PHE A 33 -1.70 -0.06 10.12
CA PHE A 33 -0.49 -0.20 9.33
C PHE A 33 -0.25 1.05 8.49
N SER A 34 1.03 1.42 8.34
CA SER A 34 1.44 2.39 7.33
C SER A 34 1.39 1.76 5.93
N PHE A 35 1.39 2.60 4.90
CA PHE A 35 1.49 2.11 3.52
C PHE A 35 2.84 1.42 3.23
N ASP A 36 3.92 1.83 3.90
CA ASP A 36 5.22 1.15 3.88
C ASP A 36 5.14 -0.30 4.44
N LYS A 37 4.47 -0.50 5.58
CA LYS A 37 4.20 -1.86 6.10
C LYS A 37 3.30 -2.67 5.17
N PHE A 38 2.32 -2.02 4.55
CA PHE A 38 1.44 -2.70 3.58
C PHE A 38 2.21 -3.12 2.33
N HIS A 39 3.15 -2.29 1.85
CA HIS A 39 4.09 -2.67 0.79
C HIS A 39 4.89 -3.92 1.16
N SER A 40 5.46 -4.01 2.37
CA SER A 40 6.14 -5.23 2.82
C SER A 40 5.24 -6.47 2.79
N VAL A 41 3.97 -6.34 3.19
CA VAL A 41 2.99 -7.43 3.08
C VAL A 41 2.76 -7.86 1.63
N ILE A 42 2.71 -6.91 0.69
CA ILE A 42 2.60 -7.22 -0.74
C ILE A 42 3.87 -7.93 -1.24
N GLN A 43 5.05 -7.43 -0.90
CA GLN A 43 6.33 -8.05 -1.28
C GLN A 43 6.36 -9.53 -0.87
N GLU A 44 6.07 -9.82 0.40
CA GLU A 44 6.04 -11.18 0.93
C GLU A 44 4.96 -12.05 0.26
N ALA A 45 3.75 -11.52 0.07
CA ALA A 45 2.65 -12.27 -0.53
C ALA A 45 2.93 -12.68 -2.00
N PHE A 46 3.74 -11.89 -2.72
CA PHE A 46 4.12 -12.17 -4.10
C PHE A 46 5.52 -12.80 -4.25
N GLY A 47 6.27 -12.97 -3.16
CA GLY A 47 7.63 -13.53 -3.19
C GLY A 47 8.63 -12.58 -3.87
N TRP A 48 8.44 -11.28 -3.71
CA TRP A 48 9.32 -10.24 -4.23
C TRP A 48 10.32 -9.77 -3.16
N TYR A 49 11.38 -9.10 -3.61
CA TYR A 49 12.58 -8.83 -2.80
C TYR A 49 12.82 -7.34 -2.51
N ASP A 50 11.80 -6.48 -2.66
CA ASP A 50 11.92 -5.04 -2.45
C ASP A 50 13.08 -4.38 -3.23
N ALA A 51 13.34 -4.90 -4.43
CA ALA A 51 14.50 -4.50 -5.23
C ALA A 51 14.30 -3.20 -6.04
N HIS A 52 13.08 -2.66 -6.04
CA HIS A 52 12.69 -1.50 -6.84
C HIS A 52 11.82 -0.54 -6.03
N LEU A 53 11.86 0.73 -6.42
CA LEU A 53 10.99 1.77 -5.86
C LEU A 53 9.51 1.43 -6.07
N TYR A 54 8.67 1.95 -5.18
CA TYR A 54 7.23 1.74 -5.20
C TYR A 54 6.47 3.03 -4.93
N GLN A 55 5.21 3.06 -5.38
CA GLN A 55 4.24 4.07 -5.01
C GLN A 55 2.83 3.47 -5.00
N PHE A 56 1.92 4.11 -4.26
CA PHE A 56 0.48 3.82 -4.29
C PHE A 56 -0.28 5.05 -4.77
N SER A 57 -1.32 4.81 -5.56
CA SER A 57 -2.19 5.86 -6.07
C SER A 57 -3.53 5.26 -6.54
N PRO A 58 -4.63 6.03 -6.59
CA PRO A 58 -5.97 5.48 -6.84
C PRO A 58 -6.18 4.86 -8.22
N LYS A 59 -5.47 5.34 -9.25
CA LYS A 59 -5.63 4.92 -10.65
C LYS A 59 -4.32 4.42 -11.29
N GLY A 60 -3.30 4.12 -10.48
CA GLY A 60 -1.98 3.73 -10.97
C GLY A 60 -1.06 4.93 -11.26
N PHE A 61 -0.01 4.69 -12.03
CA PHE A 61 1.04 5.68 -12.32
C PHE A 61 0.43 7.01 -12.83
N ASN A 62 0.97 8.15 -12.39
CA ASN A 62 0.47 9.51 -12.67
C ASN A 62 -0.95 9.82 -12.15
N SER A 63 -1.38 9.18 -11.06
CA SER A 63 -2.61 9.60 -10.36
C SER A 63 -2.32 10.09 -8.96
N SER A 64 -3.04 11.14 -8.56
CA SER A 64 -2.91 11.79 -7.25
C SER A 64 -4.03 11.34 -6.30
N PRO A 65 -3.78 11.32 -4.98
CA PRO A 65 -2.48 11.56 -4.35
C PRO A 65 -1.52 10.37 -4.57
N GLN A 66 -0.22 10.65 -4.60
CA GLN A 66 0.84 9.65 -4.58
C GLN A 66 1.29 9.41 -3.14
N ILE A 67 1.35 8.13 -2.74
CA ILE A 67 1.87 7.70 -1.45
C ILE A 67 3.12 6.85 -1.71
N GLY A 68 4.28 7.31 -1.24
CA GLY A 68 5.57 6.69 -1.56
C GLY A 68 6.67 7.10 -0.59
N ILE A 69 7.93 6.99 -1.02
CA ILE A 69 9.07 7.54 -0.28
C ILE A 69 9.31 8.94 -0.84
N PRO A 70 9.16 10.02 -0.04
CA PRO A 70 9.43 11.36 -0.52
C PRO A 70 10.90 11.50 -0.90
N ASP A 71 11.16 12.20 -2.00
CA ASP A 71 12.51 12.63 -2.35
C ASP A 71 12.93 13.79 -1.43
N ASP A 72 14.07 13.64 -0.76
CA ASP A 72 14.66 14.67 0.09
C ASP A 72 15.75 15.48 -0.63
N SER A 73 16.05 15.14 -1.89
CA SER A 73 17.08 15.76 -2.69
C SER A 73 16.73 17.20 -3.11
N GLY A 74 15.44 17.55 -3.13
CA GLY A 74 14.93 18.85 -3.58
C GLY A 74 14.97 19.05 -5.09
N TRP A 75 15.22 17.99 -5.86
CA TRP A 75 15.20 18.00 -7.33
C TRP A 75 13.83 17.66 -7.91
N ASP A 76 12.94 17.10 -7.10
CA ASP A 76 11.58 16.73 -7.46
C ASP A 76 10.57 17.60 -6.70
N ASP A 77 9.71 18.28 -7.46
CA ASP A 77 8.63 19.13 -6.93
C ASP A 77 7.33 18.33 -6.72
N GLU A 78 7.31 17.01 -6.99
CA GLU A 78 6.13 16.17 -6.76
C GLU A 78 5.83 16.03 -5.25
N GLU A 79 4.61 16.42 -4.86
CA GLU A 79 4.13 16.27 -3.49
C GLU A 79 3.80 14.80 -3.20
N ILE A 80 4.79 14.06 -2.68
CA ILE A 80 4.64 12.67 -2.25
C ILE A 80 4.22 12.59 -0.77
N ILE A 81 3.09 11.92 -0.52
CA ILE A 81 2.68 11.58 0.85
C ILE A 81 3.61 10.47 1.38
N ASN A 82 4.24 10.72 2.52
CA ASN A 82 5.18 9.78 3.13
C ASN A 82 4.51 8.48 3.58
N SER A 83 4.78 7.38 2.85
CA SER A 83 4.24 6.04 3.07
C SER A 83 4.58 5.43 4.43
N LYS A 84 5.66 5.85 5.08
CA LYS A 84 6.01 5.42 6.45
C LYS A 84 5.13 6.06 7.51
N LYS A 85 4.50 7.21 7.20
CA LYS A 85 3.70 8.00 8.13
C LYS A 85 2.20 7.81 7.94
N ILE A 86 1.71 7.77 6.70
CA ILE A 86 0.27 7.64 6.44
C ILE A 86 -0.21 6.21 6.69
N LYS A 87 -1.29 6.08 7.46
CA LYS A 87 -1.91 4.80 7.81
C LYS A 87 -2.98 4.40 6.80
N LEU A 88 -3.22 3.10 6.64
CA LEU A 88 -4.31 2.58 5.81
C LEU A 88 -5.66 3.13 6.25
N SER A 89 -5.92 3.22 7.57
CA SER A 89 -7.15 3.77 8.14
C SER A 89 -7.39 5.25 7.83
N ALA A 90 -6.37 5.99 7.38
CA ALA A 90 -6.54 7.39 6.94
C ALA A 90 -7.11 7.49 5.52
N ILE A 91 -7.03 6.42 4.73
CA ILE A 91 -7.45 6.38 3.32
C ILE A 91 -8.66 5.45 3.14
N PHE A 92 -8.67 4.30 3.80
CA PHE A 92 -9.75 3.32 3.74
C PHE A 92 -10.66 3.46 4.95
N THR A 93 -11.60 4.42 4.87
CA THR A 93 -12.51 4.78 5.97
C THR A 93 -13.88 4.12 5.88
N GLU A 94 -14.28 3.65 4.69
CA GLU A 94 -15.58 3.02 4.44
C GLU A 94 -15.40 1.55 4.06
N LYS A 95 -16.43 0.73 4.33
CA LYS A 95 -16.49 -0.63 3.78
C LYS A 95 -16.76 -0.52 2.28
N GLY A 96 -15.83 -1.02 1.47
CA GLY A 96 -15.99 -1.17 0.02
C GLY A 96 -16.98 -2.25 -0.38
#